data_AF-A0A1X2IYD2-F1
#
_entry.id   AF-A0A1X2IYD2-F1
#
_cell.length_a   1.000
_cell.length_b   1.000
_cell.length_c   1.000
_cell.angle_alpha   90.00
_cell.angle_beta   90.00
_cell.angle_gamma   90.00
#
_symmetry.space_group_name_H-M   'P 1'
#
loop_
_entity.id
_entity.type
_entity.pdbx_description
1 polymer ?
#
loop_
_entity_poly.entity_id
_entity_poly.type
_entity_poly.pdbx_seq_one_letter_code
_entity_poly.pdbx_strand_id
1 'polypeptide(L)'
;MSTANSQYSAEGVQAKAKEIFNKVDVELSQYKYANDVERLTGVRKSYVAAGVAGVFTIMIFFNLAGQLLTNALSWLYPAYASFKAIETPSTEDDKQWLTYWTVIGFVQLIEYFSDILLFWFPFYYLFKTLFVLYLTLPRFRGAQVLYTRVLRPQLLRFQGNIDQQAHDIRDKVQDFTNDLLSDKKD
;
A
#
# COMPACT_ATOMS: atom_id res chain seq x y z
N MET A 1 -23.86 -40.30 13.77
CA MET A 1 -22.56 -39.79 14.22
C MET A 1 -22.03 -38.86 13.14
N SER A 2 -22.01 -37.56 13.42
CA SER A 2 -21.64 -36.52 12.46
C SER A 2 -20.12 -36.36 12.43
N THR A 3 -19.48 -36.71 11.32
CA THR A 3 -18.09 -36.35 11.02
C THR A 3 -18.05 -34.89 10.62
N ALA A 4 -17.94 -34.01 11.62
CA ALA A 4 -17.55 -32.62 11.38
C ALA A 4 -16.12 -32.63 10.83
N ASN A 5 -16.00 -32.57 9.51
CA ASN A 5 -14.77 -32.35 8.76
C ASN A 5 -14.09 -31.09 9.32
N SER A 6 -13.14 -31.25 10.23
CA SER A 6 -12.40 -30.12 10.75
C SER A 6 -11.44 -29.65 9.67
N GLN A 7 -11.85 -28.62 8.95
CA GLN A 7 -11.01 -27.78 8.09
C GLN A 7 -9.69 -27.34 8.77
N TYR A 8 -9.63 -27.45 10.11
CA TYR A 8 -8.50 -27.13 10.99
C TYR A 8 -7.71 -28.37 11.48
N SER A 9 -7.92 -29.55 10.90
CA SER A 9 -7.06 -30.74 11.13
C SER A 9 -5.67 -30.51 10.53
N ALA A 10 -4.63 -31.14 11.09
CA ALA A 10 -3.27 -31.10 10.55
C ALA A 10 -3.24 -31.48 9.06
N GLU A 11 -4.07 -32.43 8.63
CA GLU A 11 -4.22 -32.85 7.24
C GLU A 11 -4.86 -31.75 6.37
N GLY A 12 -5.88 -31.05 6.89
CA GLY A 12 -6.52 -29.93 6.21
C GLY A 12 -5.58 -28.72 6.04
N VAL A 13 -4.73 -28.47 7.04
CA VAL A 13 -3.69 -27.43 6.98
C VAL A 13 -2.62 -27.80 5.94
N GLN A 14 -2.16 -29.05 5.92
CA GLN A 14 -1.20 -29.53 4.91
C GLN A 14 -1.77 -29.46 3.49
N ALA A 15 -3.05 -29.82 3.31
CA ALA A 15 -3.74 -29.73 2.02
C ALA A 15 -3.80 -28.29 1.51
N LYS A 16 -4.23 -27.35 2.36
CA LYS A 16 -4.27 -25.91 2.00
C LYS A 16 -2.89 -25.33 1.74
N ALA A 17 -1.88 -25.72 2.52
CA ALA A 17 -0.51 -25.29 2.29
C ALA A 17 -0.02 -25.73 0.91
N LYS A 18 -0.23 -27.01 0.56
CA LYS A 18 0.13 -27.57 -0.74
C LYS A 18 -0.62 -26.90 -1.88
N GLU A 19 -1.91 -26.59 -1.70
CA GLU A 19 -2.72 -25.84 -2.65
C GLU A 19 -2.14 -24.44 -2.91
N ILE A 20 -1.79 -23.70 -1.86
CA ILE A 20 -1.16 -22.38 -1.98
C ILE A 20 0.18 -22.48 -2.70
N PHE A 21 1.03 -23.43 -2.33
CA PHE A 21 2.33 -23.61 -2.99
C PHE A 21 2.17 -23.94 -4.47
N ASN A 22 1.22 -24.81 -4.82
CA ASN A 22 0.94 -25.13 -6.22
C ASN A 22 0.41 -23.92 -6.98
N LYS A 23 -0.48 -23.13 -6.38
CA LYS A 23 -1.02 -21.91 -7.00
C LYS A 23 0.09 -20.88 -7.25
N VAL A 24 0.94 -20.66 -6.24
CA VAL A 24 2.10 -19.77 -6.35
C VAL A 24 3.06 -20.28 -7.42
N ASP A 25 3.28 -21.59 -7.52
CA ASP A 25 4.14 -22.17 -8.56
C ASP A 25 3.59 -21.96 -9.98
N VAL A 26 2.28 -22.16 -10.16
CA VAL A 26 1.59 -21.92 -11.43
C VAL A 26 1.64 -20.43 -11.80
N GLU A 27 1.34 -19.54 -10.85
CA GLU A 27 1.44 -18.09 -11.07
C GLU A 27 2.88 -17.67 -11.35
N LEU A 28 3.87 -18.22 -10.66
CA LEU A 28 5.28 -17.88 -10.92
C LEU A 28 5.75 -18.43 -12.27
N SER A 29 5.19 -19.53 -12.75
CA SER A 29 5.54 -20.12 -14.04
C SER A 29 5.27 -19.19 -15.22
N GLN A 30 4.40 -18.19 -15.06
CA GLN A 30 4.14 -17.18 -16.09
C GLN A 30 5.33 -16.23 -16.32
N TYR A 31 6.27 -16.16 -15.36
CA TYR A 31 7.44 -15.28 -15.42
C TYR A 31 8.68 -16.06 -15.85
N LYS A 32 9.33 -15.61 -16.93
CA LYS A 32 10.56 -16.21 -17.45
C LYS A 32 11.66 -16.34 -16.39
N TYR A 33 11.89 -15.27 -15.61
CA TYR A 33 12.92 -15.25 -14.57
C TYR A 33 12.70 -16.31 -13.47
N ALA A 34 11.44 -16.59 -13.11
CA ALA A 34 11.15 -17.60 -12.10
C ALA A 34 11.50 -19.00 -12.60
N ASN A 35 11.21 -19.30 -13.88
CA ASN A 35 11.57 -20.57 -14.50
C ASN A 35 13.09 -20.71 -14.68
N ASP A 36 13.80 -19.63 -14.99
CA ASP A 36 15.26 -19.63 -15.08
C ASP A 36 15.91 -19.93 -13.71
N VAL A 37 15.38 -19.35 -12.64
CA VAL A 37 15.84 -19.63 -11.26
C VAL A 37 15.60 -21.07 -10.85
N GLU A 38 14.43 -21.64 -11.15
CA GLU A 38 14.16 -23.06 -10.89
C GLU A 38 15.12 -23.97 -11.68
N ARG A 39 15.37 -23.66 -12.95
CA ARG A 39 16.30 -24.42 -13.79
C ARG A 39 17.73 -24.39 -13.26
N LEU A 40 18.17 -23.25 -12.72
CA LEU A 40 19.53 -23.08 -12.19
C LEU A 40 19.71 -23.69 -10.80
N THR A 41 18.71 -23.56 -9.93
CA THR A 41 18.79 -24.00 -8.52
C THR A 41 18.30 -25.43 -8.31
N GLY A 42 17.48 -25.97 -9.22
CA GLY A 42 16.81 -27.26 -9.08
C GLY A 42 15.70 -27.28 -8.02
N VAL A 43 15.37 -26.12 -7.43
CA VAL A 43 14.36 -25.98 -6.37
C VAL A 43 13.09 -25.36 -6.96
N ARG A 44 11.92 -25.88 -6.56
CA ARG A 44 10.62 -25.34 -7.00
C ARG A 44 10.51 -23.85 -6.68
N LYS A 45 9.97 -23.10 -7.64
CA LYS A 45 9.77 -21.63 -7.59
C LYS A 45 9.02 -21.19 -6.34
N SER A 46 8.01 -21.98 -5.95
CA SER A 46 7.20 -21.76 -4.76
C SER A 46 8.01 -21.76 -3.44
N TYR A 47 9.02 -22.63 -3.31
CA TYR A 47 9.91 -22.62 -2.15
C TYR A 47 10.89 -21.45 -2.16
N VAL A 48 11.39 -21.06 -3.34
CA VAL A 48 12.23 -19.88 -3.50
C VAL A 48 11.46 -18.62 -3.06
N ALA A 49 10.20 -18.47 -3.53
CA ALA A 49 9.34 -17.37 -3.13
C ALA A 49 9.06 -17.35 -1.62
N ALA A 50 8.78 -18.52 -1.02
CA ALA A 50 8.60 -18.62 0.43
C ALA A 50 9.87 -18.30 1.22
N GLY A 51 11.04 -18.70 0.72
CA GLY A 51 12.34 -18.35 1.29
C GLY A 51 12.59 -16.83 1.26
N VAL A 52 12.35 -16.19 0.13
CA VAL A 52 12.46 -14.71 -0.01
C VAL A 52 11.50 -14.00 0.94
N ALA A 53 10.24 -14.43 0.99
CA ALA A 53 9.26 -13.87 1.91
C ALA A 53 9.66 -14.06 3.38
N GLY A 54 10.22 -15.23 3.73
CA GLY A 54 10.76 -15.51 5.06
C GLY A 54 11.93 -14.62 5.42
N VAL A 55 12.89 -14.43 4.50
CA VAL A 55 14.04 -13.53 4.69
C VAL A 55 13.57 -12.09 4.92
N PHE A 56 12.65 -11.58 4.10
CA PHE A 56 12.09 -10.24 4.33
C PHE A 56 11.36 -10.13 5.67
N THR A 57 10.58 -11.16 6.05
CA THR A 57 9.89 -11.19 7.34
C THR A 57 10.89 -11.13 8.49
N ILE A 58 12.00 -11.88 8.41
CA ILE A 58 13.08 -11.86 9.40
C ILE A 58 13.75 -10.48 9.43
N MET A 59 14.09 -9.91 8.27
CA MET A 59 14.71 -8.58 8.19
C MET A 59 13.83 -7.47 8.80
N ILE A 60 12.50 -7.56 8.60
CA ILE A 60 11.53 -6.66 9.21
C ILE A 60 11.44 -6.90 10.71
N PHE A 61 11.34 -8.17 11.14
CA PHE A 61 11.20 -8.54 12.54
C PHE A 61 12.37 -8.08 13.41
N PHE A 62 13.60 -8.24 12.91
CA PHE A 62 14.81 -7.78 13.60
C PHE A 62 15.17 -6.31 13.30
N ASN A 63 14.32 -5.60 12.55
CA ASN A 63 14.54 -4.21 12.14
C ASN A 63 15.88 -3.93 11.44
N LEU A 64 16.44 -4.92 10.72
CA LEU A 64 17.66 -4.73 9.93
C LEU A 64 17.41 -3.88 8.68
N ALA A 65 16.22 -4.03 8.08
CA ALA A 65 15.82 -3.30 6.88
C ALA A 65 14.32 -2.95 6.87
N GLY A 66 13.66 -2.96 8.04
CA GLY A 66 12.21 -2.82 8.17
C GLY A 66 11.67 -1.53 7.53
N GLN A 67 12.30 -0.39 7.80
CA GLN A 67 11.90 0.90 7.23
C GLN A 67 12.06 0.94 5.70
N LEU A 68 13.19 0.48 5.17
CA LEU A 68 13.45 0.46 3.74
C LEU A 68 12.45 -0.45 3.01
N LEU A 69 12.24 -1.67 3.51
CA LEU A 69 11.34 -2.65 2.91
C LEU A 69 9.88 -2.18 2.97
N THR A 70 9.46 -1.62 4.10
CA THR A 70 8.10 -1.07 4.25
C THR A 70 7.86 0.07 3.28
N ASN A 71 8.79 1.03 3.22
CA ASN A 71 8.69 2.15 2.28
C ASN A 71 8.69 1.66 0.83
N ALA A 72 9.58 0.74 0.47
CA ALA A 72 9.62 0.17 -0.87
C ALA A 72 8.26 -0.48 -1.23
N LEU A 73 7.64 -1.21 -0.31
CA LEU A 73 6.31 -1.80 -0.52
C LEU A 73 5.21 -0.72 -0.66
N SER A 74 5.22 0.30 0.20
CA SER A 74 4.27 1.42 0.14
C SER A 74 4.32 2.18 -1.19
N TRP A 75 5.50 2.28 -1.79
CA TRP A 75 5.73 3.13 -2.95
C TRP A 75 5.78 2.35 -4.26
N LEU A 76 6.60 1.30 -4.36
CA LEU A 76 6.91 0.65 -5.64
C LEU A 76 5.73 -0.13 -6.22
N TYR A 77 5.07 -0.96 -5.40
CA TYR A 77 3.97 -1.78 -5.89
C TYR A 77 2.77 -0.91 -6.35
N PRO A 78 2.27 0.03 -5.53
CA PRO A 78 1.21 0.94 -5.94
C PRO A 78 1.59 1.84 -7.11
N ALA A 79 2.84 2.29 -7.20
CA ALA A 79 3.29 3.09 -8.34
C ALA A 79 3.20 2.29 -9.65
N TYR A 80 3.72 1.05 -9.66
CA TYR A 80 3.61 0.20 -10.85
C TYR A 80 2.15 -0.16 -11.18
N ALA A 81 1.33 -0.42 -10.16
CA ALA A 81 -0.07 -0.73 -10.37
C ALA A 81 -0.87 0.50 -10.85
N SER A 82 -0.52 1.70 -10.39
CA SER A 82 -1.07 2.97 -10.89
C SER A 82 -0.68 3.21 -12.33
N PHE A 83 0.59 2.97 -12.71
CA PHE A 83 1.03 3.04 -14.10
C PHE A 83 0.20 2.11 -15.00
N LYS A 84 0.00 0.86 -14.57
CA LYS A 84 -0.87 -0.07 -15.32
C LYS A 84 -2.32 0.40 -15.40
N ALA A 85 -2.87 1.00 -14.35
CA ALA A 85 -4.23 1.53 -14.36
C ALA A 85 -4.37 2.68 -15.37
N ILE A 86 -3.41 3.61 -15.40
CA ILE A 86 -3.37 4.75 -16.33
C ILE A 86 -3.35 4.29 -17.80
N GLU A 87 -2.67 3.19 -18.09
CA GLU A 87 -2.59 2.63 -19.45
C GLU A 87 -3.86 1.85 -19.86
N THR A 88 -4.80 1.61 -18.93
CA THR A 88 -6.06 0.93 -19.25
C THR A 88 -7.21 1.93 -19.47
N PRO A 89 -8.15 1.64 -20.38
CA PRO A 89 -9.31 2.51 -20.62
C PRO A 89 -10.37 2.47 -19.50
N SER A 90 -10.19 1.62 -18.48
CA SER A 90 -11.12 1.50 -17.34
C SER A 90 -10.75 2.51 -16.25
N THR A 91 -11.74 3.26 -15.76
CA THR A 91 -11.55 4.26 -14.69
C THR A 91 -11.80 3.72 -13.29
N GLU A 92 -12.20 2.45 -13.15
CA GLU A 92 -12.46 1.85 -11.84
C GLU A 92 -11.16 1.65 -11.04
N ASP A 93 -10.08 1.28 -11.72
CA ASP A 93 -8.77 1.03 -11.10
C ASP A 93 -8.12 2.36 -10.65
N ASP A 94 -8.35 3.45 -11.38
CA ASP A 94 -7.86 4.80 -11.03
C ASP A 94 -8.36 5.25 -9.66
N LYS A 95 -9.66 5.06 -9.40
CA LYS A 95 -10.28 5.45 -8.12
C LYS A 95 -9.65 4.69 -6.96
N GLN A 96 -9.32 3.42 -7.16
CA GLN A 96 -8.68 2.61 -6.13
C GLN A 96 -7.29 3.17 -5.78
N TRP A 97 -6.46 3.46 -6.77
CA TRP A 97 -5.11 3.96 -6.52
C TRP A 97 -5.10 5.39 -6.00
N LEU A 98 -5.99 6.27 -6.47
CA LEU A 98 -6.16 7.61 -5.90
C LEU A 98 -6.62 7.56 -4.44
N THR A 99 -7.52 6.64 -4.11
CA THR A 99 -7.94 6.40 -2.72
C THR A 99 -6.76 5.93 -1.87
N TYR A 100 -5.95 5.01 -2.40
CA TYR A 100 -4.72 4.56 -1.75
C TYR A 100 -3.76 5.72 -1.48
N TRP A 101 -3.43 6.52 -2.50
CA TRP A 101 -2.51 7.65 -2.36
C TRP A 101 -3.00 8.70 -1.37
N THR A 102 -4.31 8.96 -1.34
CA THR A 102 -4.92 9.85 -0.35
C THR A 102 -4.71 9.28 1.06
N VAL A 103 -5.04 8.01 1.26
CA VAL A 103 -4.96 7.35 2.58
C VAL A 103 -3.52 7.26 3.08
N ILE A 104 -2.60 6.80 2.22
CA ILE A 104 -1.20 6.62 2.60
C ILE A 104 -0.54 7.96 2.92
N GLY A 105 -0.93 9.06 2.27
CA GLY A 105 -0.44 10.40 2.61
C GLY A 105 -0.77 10.80 4.04
N PHE A 106 -2.04 10.64 4.46
CA PHE A 106 -2.44 10.92 5.85
C PHE A 106 -1.78 9.97 6.85
N VAL A 107 -1.71 8.68 6.52
CA VAL A 107 -1.04 7.68 7.36
C VAL A 107 0.43 8.03 7.52
N GLN A 108 1.14 8.40 6.45
CA GLN A 108 2.56 8.75 6.51
C GLN A 108 2.83 9.97 7.39
N LEU A 109 1.93 10.94 7.38
CA LEU A 109 2.00 12.11 8.26
C LEU A 109 1.90 11.70 9.73
N ILE A 110 0.94 10.84 10.08
CA ILE A 110 0.78 10.31 11.44
C ILE A 110 1.97 9.42 11.83
N GLU A 111 2.47 8.61 10.88
CA GLU A 111 3.62 7.73 11.08
C GLU A 111 4.89 8.52 11.41
N TYR A 112 5.09 9.70 10.81
CA TYR A 112 6.25 10.52 11.13
C TYR A 112 6.32 10.86 12.63
N PHE A 113 5.19 11.25 13.22
CA PHE A 113 5.10 11.48 14.66
C PHE A 113 5.19 10.19 15.47
N SER A 114 4.59 9.11 14.97
CA SER A 114 4.59 7.80 15.63
C SER A 114 6.01 7.22 15.72
N ASP A 115 6.82 7.39 14.67
CA ASP A 115 8.22 6.96 14.66
C ASP A 115 9.02 7.69 15.76
N ILE A 116 8.80 8.98 15.95
CA ILE A 116 9.47 9.77 17.01
C ILE A 116 9.06 9.31 18.41
N LEU A 117 7.79 8.95 18.61
CA LEU A 117 7.26 8.58 19.92
C LEU A 117 7.47 7.10 20.28
N LEU A 118 7.50 6.22 19.28
CA LEU A 118 7.46 4.77 19.44
C LEU A 118 8.74 4.06 18.96
N PHE A 119 9.81 4.79 18.59
CA PHE A 119 11.07 4.17 18.14
C PHE A 119 11.67 3.16 19.14
N TRP A 120 11.42 3.35 20.43
CA TRP A 120 11.93 2.51 21.52
C TRP A 120 11.04 1.29 21.80
N PHE A 121 9.82 1.24 21.26
CA PHE A 121 8.88 0.16 21.49
C PHE A 121 9.24 -1.08 20.64
N PRO A 122 9.45 -2.25 21.25
CA PRO A 122 9.79 -3.46 20.52
C PRO A 122 8.65 -3.88 19.59
N PHE A 123 8.97 -4.40 18.41
CA PHE A 123 8.02 -4.81 17.36
C PHE A 123 7.18 -3.70 16.71
N TYR A 124 7.40 -2.42 17.03
CA TYR A 124 6.69 -1.30 16.37
C TYR A 124 6.78 -1.39 14.83
N TYR A 125 7.99 -1.59 14.30
CA TYR A 125 8.20 -1.71 12.86
C TYR A 125 7.48 -2.90 12.24
N LEU A 126 7.35 -4.03 12.94
CA LEU A 126 6.59 -5.18 12.45
C LEU A 126 5.11 -4.82 12.27
N PHE A 127 4.48 -4.23 13.30
CA PHE A 127 3.09 -3.81 13.22
C PHE A 127 2.88 -2.73 12.16
N LYS A 128 3.80 -1.77 12.07
CA LYS A 128 3.82 -0.74 11.03
C LYS A 128 3.83 -1.37 9.64
N THR A 129 4.75 -2.30 9.37
CA THR A 129 4.83 -2.96 8.07
C THR A 129 3.57 -3.75 7.74
N LEU A 130 3.00 -4.47 8.72
CA LEU A 130 1.75 -5.21 8.50
C LEU A 130 0.58 -4.27 8.20
N PHE A 131 0.50 -3.14 8.89
CA PHE A 131 -0.53 -2.13 8.66
C PHE A 131 -0.41 -1.52 7.26
N VAL A 132 0.80 -1.10 6.88
CA VAL A 132 1.08 -0.61 5.52
C VAL A 132 0.73 -1.66 4.47
N LEU A 133 1.16 -2.90 4.66
CA LEU A 133 0.90 -3.99 3.72
C LEU A 133 -0.61 -4.24 3.55
N TYR A 134 -1.39 -4.13 4.63
CA TYR A 134 -2.84 -4.21 4.59
C TYR A 134 -3.48 -3.09 3.77
N LEU A 135 -2.91 -1.87 3.79
CA LEU A 135 -3.37 -0.75 2.97
C LEU A 135 -2.98 -0.89 1.50
N THR A 136 -1.75 -1.36 1.25
CA THR A 136 -1.14 -1.49 -0.08
C THR A 136 -1.73 -2.62 -0.92
N LEU A 137 -2.08 -3.75 -0.30
CA LEU A 137 -2.55 -4.91 -1.03
C LEU A 137 -4.01 -4.74 -1.51
N PRO A 138 -4.27 -4.85 -2.82
CA PRO A 138 -5.60 -4.62 -3.39
C PRO A 138 -6.63 -5.66 -2.93
N ARG A 139 -6.16 -6.85 -2.53
CA ARG A 139 -7.01 -7.95 -2.04
C ARG A 139 -7.77 -7.57 -0.77
N PHE A 140 -7.15 -6.79 0.12
CA PHE A 140 -7.75 -6.43 1.40
C PHE A 140 -8.59 -5.16 1.32
N ARG A 141 -8.39 -4.32 0.29
CA ARG A 141 -9.05 -3.02 0.14
C ARG A 141 -8.95 -2.15 1.40
N GLY A 142 -7.87 -2.30 2.17
CA GLY A 142 -7.70 -1.63 3.47
C GLY A 142 -7.75 -0.12 3.36
N ALA A 143 -7.11 0.45 2.33
CA ALA A 143 -7.16 1.88 2.05
C ALA A 143 -8.59 2.38 1.81
N GLN A 144 -9.41 1.63 1.06
CA GLN A 144 -10.80 2.02 0.79
C GLN A 144 -11.66 2.05 2.07
N VAL A 145 -11.45 1.09 2.97
CA VAL A 145 -12.12 1.07 4.27
C VAL A 145 -11.73 2.29 5.11
N LEU A 146 -10.43 2.61 5.18
CA LEU A 146 -9.97 3.75 5.97
C LEU A 146 -10.44 5.08 5.37
N TYR A 147 -10.43 5.19 4.04
CA TYR A 147 -10.95 6.35 3.33
C TYR A 147 -12.43 6.57 3.65
N THR A 148 -13.27 5.55 3.42
CA THR A 148 -14.73 5.70 3.55
C THR A 148 -15.17 5.94 4.99
N ARG A 149 -14.52 5.31 5.97
CA ARG A 149 -14.93 5.39 7.38
C ARG A 149 -14.34 6.59 8.12
N VAL A 150 -13.10 6.96 7.81
CA VAL A 150 -12.36 7.96 8.60
C VAL A 150 -12.09 9.21 7.79
N LEU A 151 -11.40 9.11 6.64
CA LEU A 151 -10.94 10.30 5.94
C LEU A 151 -12.07 11.07 5.24
N ARG A 152 -12.97 10.38 4.54
CA ARG A 152 -14.07 10.99 3.79
C ARG A 152 -14.95 11.92 4.64
N PRO A 153 -15.48 11.52 5.81
CA PRO A 153 -16.30 12.42 6.60
C PRO A 153 -15.52 13.62 7.16
N GLN A 154 -14.22 13.48 7.43
CA GLN A 154 -13.38 14.58 7.90
C GLN A 154 -13.07 15.55 6.75
N LEU A 155 -12.61 15.02 5.61
CA LEU A 155 -12.31 15.81 4.41
C LEU A 155 -13.52 16.61 3.94
N LEU A 156 -14.71 16.02 3.88
CA LEU A 156 -15.93 16.74 3.47
C LEU A 156 -16.30 17.88 4.42
N ARG A 157 -15.99 17.75 5.72
CA ARG A 157 -16.21 18.84 6.69
C ARG A 157 -15.25 20.00 6.49
N PHE A 158 -14.00 19.72 6.13
CA PHE A 158 -12.96 20.74 5.94
C PHE A 158 -12.96 21.33 4.53
N GLN A 159 -13.43 20.58 3.53
CA GLN A 159 -13.37 20.97 2.12
C GLN A 159 -14.02 22.35 1.88
N GLY A 160 -15.23 22.58 2.40
CA GLY A 160 -15.92 23.87 2.19
C GLY A 160 -15.13 25.07 2.73
N ASN A 161 -14.47 24.92 3.88
CA ASN A 161 -13.66 25.98 4.48
C ASN A 161 -12.34 26.19 3.73
N ILE A 162 -11.70 25.10 3.27
CA ILE A 162 -10.45 25.16 2.52
C ILE A 162 -10.69 25.78 1.14
N ASP A 163 -11.74 25.35 0.43
CA ASP A 163 -12.08 25.84 -0.90
C ASP A 163 -12.40 27.35 -0.84
N GLN A 164 -13.15 27.80 0.17
CA GLN A 164 -13.43 29.22 0.39
C GLN A 164 -12.15 30.03 0.63
N GLN A 165 -11.26 29.58 1.53
CA GLN A 165 -10.00 30.26 1.78
C GLN A 165 -9.09 30.30 0.54
N ALA A 166 -9.08 29.23 -0.26
CA ALA A 166 -8.30 29.19 -1.50
C ALA A 166 -8.84 30.17 -2.54
N HIS A 167 -10.17 30.32 -2.64
CA HIS A 167 -10.81 31.33 -3.48
C HIS A 167 -10.46 32.75 -3.01
N ASP A 168 -10.60 33.04 -1.72
CA ASP A 168 -10.28 34.37 -1.15
C ASP A 168 -8.80 34.76 -1.38
N ILE A 169 -7.87 33.80 -1.26
CA ILE A 169 -6.45 34.03 -1.52
C ILE A 169 -6.22 34.32 -3.00
N ARG A 170 -6.84 33.54 -3.89
CA ARG A 170 -6.71 33.74 -5.34
C ARG A 170 -7.22 35.11 -5.76
N ASP A 171 -8.37 35.52 -5.24
CA ASP A 171 -8.99 36.80 -5.58
C ASP A 171 -8.11 37.97 -5.11
N LYS A 172 -7.59 37.90 -3.87
CA LYS A 172 -6.60 38.90 -3.38
C LYS A 172 -5.33 38.97 -4.21
N VAL A 173 -4.81 37.84 -4.67
CA VAL A 173 -3.62 37.80 -5.54
C VAL A 173 -3.92 38.41 -6.91
N GLN A 174 -5.11 38.18 -7.45
CA GLN A 174 -5.52 38.77 -8.73
C GLN A 174 -5.70 40.28 -8.61
N ASP A 175 -6.37 40.76 -7.56
CA ASP A 175 -6.56 42.19 -7.31
C ASP A 175 -5.22 42.91 -7.14
N PHE A 176 -4.31 42.36 -6.32
CA PHE A 176 -2.97 42.91 -6.16
C PHE A 176 -2.16 42.92 -7.46
N THR A 177 -2.29 41.88 -8.29
CA THR A 177 -1.61 41.82 -9.59
C THR A 177 -2.16 42.87 -10.55
N ASN A 178 -3.49 43.08 -10.55
CA ASN A 178 -4.13 44.08 -11.39
C ASN A 178 -3.74 45.50 -10.98
N ASP A 179 -3.69 45.78 -9.67
CA ASP A 179 -3.23 47.08 -9.13
C ASP A 179 -1.79 47.39 -9.55
N LEU A 180 -0.87 46.42 -9.44
CA LEU A 180 0.51 46.58 -9.89
C LEU A 180 0.63 46.79 -11.41
N LEU A 181 -0.24 46.16 -12.19
CA LEU A 181 -0.25 46.33 -13.65
C LEU A 181 -0.85 47.66 -14.08
N SER A 182 -1.78 48.23 -13.30
CA SER A 182 -2.31 49.57 -13.53
C SER A 182 -1.32 50.66 -13.13
N ASP A 183 -0.64 50.54 -11.98
CA ASP A 183 0.30 51.54 -11.47
C ASP A 183 1.56 51.69 -12.35
N LYS A 184 1.91 50.66 -13.12
CA LYS A 184 3.04 50.67 -14.05
C LYS A 184 2.72 51.26 -15.43
N LYS A 185 1.44 51.57 -15.69
CA LYS A 185 0.96 52.03 -17.00
C LYS A 185 0.81 53.56 -17.08
N ASP A 186 0.86 54.24 -15.95
CA ASP A 186 0.96 55.69 -15.77
C ASP A 186 2.42 56.13 -15.62
#